data_AF-A0A2M8EZ97-F1
#
_entry.id   AF-A0A2M8EZ97-F1
#
_cell.length_a   1.000
_cell.length_b   1.000
_cell.length_c   1.000
_cell.angle_alpha   90.00
_cell.angle_beta   90.00
_cell.angle_gamma   90.00
#
_symmetry.space_group_name_H-M   'P 1'
#
loop_
_entity.id
_entity.type
_entity.pdbx_description
1 polymer ?
#
loop_
_entity_poly.entity_id
_entity_poly.type
_entity_poly.pdbx_seq_one_letter_code
_entity_poly.pdbx_strand_id
1 'polypeptide(L)'
;MRKSWRFIIGALFKFSNRLSEVRAKKDASNREKIIDKLKKKLETGKPVIHKNKFLLIENKNKITKLDDEKIEVDKQFDGLKGYITNSGNQSSFKEIIDQYHNLWKVEKAFRMSKSDLRARPIFHQDTKRIKSHMVLCFVSLLVMKESEKILNRKKYTIEKTIEIMGKVGEGEIRIGNTKMPLESELDQEAKDILKLFLGH
;
A
#
# COMPACT_ATOMS: atom_id res chain seq x y z
N MET A 1 -19.87 26.14 -2.65
CA MET A 1 -18.62 26.89 -2.42
C MET A 1 -17.41 26.02 -2.76
N ARG A 2 -16.89 26.10 -3.99
CA ARG A 2 -15.63 25.44 -4.45
C ARG A 2 -14.82 26.43 -5.29
N LYS A 3 -14.64 27.64 -4.75
CA LYS A 3 -13.86 28.73 -5.35
C LYS A 3 -13.10 29.43 -4.22
N SER A 4 -12.06 28.81 -3.68
CA SER A 4 -11.01 29.51 -2.91
C SER A 4 -9.90 28.53 -2.48
N TRP A 5 -9.24 27.87 -3.44
CA TRP A 5 -8.02 27.09 -3.17
C TRP A 5 -6.87 27.51 -4.10
N ARG A 6 -6.92 28.74 -4.63
CA ARG A 6 -5.87 29.33 -5.49
C ARG A 6 -4.93 30.31 -4.76
N PHE A 7 -5.04 30.45 -3.44
CA PHE A 7 -4.34 31.54 -2.72
C PHE A 7 -3.51 31.14 -1.50
N ILE A 8 -3.27 29.85 -1.22
CA ILE A 8 -2.37 29.45 -0.12
C ILE A 8 -1.52 28.26 -0.55
N ILE A 9 -0.56 28.47 -1.46
CA ILE A 9 0.46 27.46 -1.74
C ILE A 9 1.79 28.16 -2.00
N GLY A 10 2.53 28.42 -0.92
CA GLY A 10 3.99 28.60 -0.97
C GLY A 10 4.72 27.26 -1.10
N ALA A 11 4.22 26.34 -1.93
CA ALA A 11 4.91 25.08 -2.20
C ALA A 11 5.79 25.26 -3.44
N LEU A 12 7.09 25.06 -3.24
CA LEU A 12 8.06 24.90 -4.31
C LEU A 12 7.68 23.63 -5.11
N PHE A 13 7.17 23.84 -6.32
CA PHE A 13 6.91 22.77 -7.27
C PHE A 13 8.24 22.22 -7.76
N LYS A 14 8.67 21.06 -7.25
CA LYS A 14 9.87 20.37 -7.73
C LYS A 14 9.44 19.33 -8.78
N PHE A 15 9.52 19.71 -10.05
CA PHE A 15 9.37 18.77 -11.15
C PHE A 15 10.65 17.93 -11.32
N SER A 16 10.55 16.64 -11.00
CA SER A 16 11.58 15.67 -11.39
C SER A 16 11.43 15.38 -12.88
N ASN A 17 12.32 15.93 -13.72
CA ASN A 17 12.27 15.79 -15.18
C ASN A 17 12.77 14.41 -15.68
N ARG A 18 12.34 13.32 -15.03
CA ARG A 18 12.68 11.96 -15.45
C ARG A 18 11.56 11.43 -16.35
N LEU A 19 11.69 11.71 -17.65
CA LEU A 19 10.86 11.09 -18.68
C LEU A 19 11.07 9.57 -18.62
N SER A 20 10.00 8.80 -18.45
CA SER A 20 10.08 7.34 -18.41
C SER A 20 9.23 6.74 -19.52
N GLU A 21 9.88 6.10 -20.48
CA GLU A 21 9.21 5.48 -21.63
C GLU A 21 8.20 4.40 -21.23
N VAL A 22 8.55 3.60 -20.21
CA VAL A 22 7.64 2.58 -19.65
C VAL A 22 6.37 3.22 -19.10
N ARG A 23 6.50 4.39 -18.43
CA ARG A 23 5.34 5.13 -17.92
C ARG A 23 4.56 5.76 -19.05
N ALA A 24 5.22 6.40 -20.01
CA ALA A 24 4.55 7.00 -21.17
C ALA A 24 3.65 5.98 -21.90
N LYS A 25 4.16 4.77 -22.17
CA LYS A 25 3.37 3.68 -22.76
C LYS A 25 2.16 3.28 -21.90
N LYS A 26 2.35 3.20 -20.57
CA LYS A 26 1.30 2.84 -19.62
C LYS A 26 0.23 3.94 -19.51
N ASP A 27 0.64 5.19 -19.45
CA ASP A 27 -0.23 6.36 -19.33
C ASP A 27 -1.06 6.52 -20.60
N ALA A 28 -0.45 6.35 -21.78
CA ALA A 28 -1.15 6.29 -23.06
C ALA A 28 -2.20 5.17 -23.11
N SER A 29 -1.82 3.94 -22.75
CA SER A 29 -2.76 2.81 -22.72
C SER A 29 -3.91 3.03 -21.72
N ASN A 30 -3.63 3.62 -20.56
CA ASN A 30 -4.65 3.94 -19.57
C ASN A 30 -5.62 5.01 -20.10
N ARG A 31 -5.11 6.06 -20.74
CA ARG A 31 -5.93 7.11 -21.36
C ARG A 31 -6.83 6.55 -22.45
N GLU A 32 -6.29 5.73 -23.36
CA GLU A 32 -7.08 5.07 -24.41
C GLU A 32 -8.22 4.22 -23.84
N LYS A 33 -7.94 3.41 -22.80
CA LYS A 33 -8.97 2.62 -22.12
C LYS A 33 -10.06 3.49 -21.48
N ILE A 34 -9.70 4.66 -20.95
CA ILE A 34 -10.66 5.61 -20.39
C ILE A 34 -11.52 6.20 -21.51
N ILE A 35 -10.90 6.60 -22.63
CA ILE A 35 -11.60 7.17 -23.79
C ILE A 35 -12.56 6.14 -24.38
N ASP A 36 -12.14 4.89 -24.60
CA ASP A 36 -13.00 3.82 -25.12
C ASP A 36 -14.22 3.57 -24.21
N LYS A 37 -14.00 3.53 -22.89
CA LYS A 37 -15.10 3.42 -21.91
C LYS A 37 -16.04 4.63 -21.95
N LEU A 38 -15.52 5.83 -22.17
CA LEU A 38 -16.33 7.05 -22.27
C LEU A 38 -17.15 7.07 -23.56
N LYS A 39 -16.56 6.70 -24.70
CA LYS A 39 -17.27 6.58 -25.99
C LYS A 39 -18.44 5.61 -25.88
N LYS A 40 -18.21 4.40 -25.37
CA LYS A 40 -19.27 3.39 -25.15
C LYS A 40 -20.40 3.89 -24.23
N LYS A 41 -20.06 4.68 -23.21
CA LYS A 41 -21.06 5.26 -22.29
C LYS A 41 -21.89 6.38 -22.93
N LEU A 42 -21.28 7.18 -23.79
CA LEU A 42 -21.95 8.22 -24.57
C LEU A 42 -22.89 7.59 -25.61
N GLU A 43 -22.46 6.54 -26.29
CA GLU A 43 -23.28 5.79 -27.27
C GLU A 43 -24.49 5.10 -26.64
N THR A 44 -24.33 4.53 -25.45
CA THR A 44 -25.42 3.83 -24.73
C THR A 44 -26.38 4.77 -24.00
N GLY A 45 -26.18 6.10 -24.06
CA GLY A 45 -27.07 7.10 -23.45
C GLY A 45 -27.13 7.05 -21.92
N LYS A 46 -26.26 6.29 -21.25
CA LYS A 46 -26.27 6.15 -19.79
C LYS A 46 -25.68 7.41 -19.14
N PRO A 47 -26.34 8.01 -18.13
CA PRO A 47 -25.82 9.19 -17.46
C PRO A 47 -24.48 8.86 -16.82
N VAL A 48 -23.43 9.59 -17.20
CA VAL A 48 -22.13 9.45 -16.56
C VAL A 48 -22.18 10.16 -15.21
N ILE A 49 -22.43 9.38 -14.14
CA ILE A 49 -22.57 9.85 -12.76
C ILE A 49 -21.28 10.51 -12.22
N HIS A 50 -20.13 10.31 -12.87
CA HIS A 50 -18.83 10.85 -12.44
C HIS A 50 -18.23 11.80 -13.47
N LYS A 51 -17.87 13.00 -13.01
CA LYS A 51 -17.18 14.02 -13.80
C LYS A 51 -15.78 13.53 -14.17
N ASN A 52 -15.64 12.94 -15.35
CA ASN A 52 -14.34 12.61 -15.91
C ASN A 52 -13.73 13.86 -16.57
N LYS A 53 -12.41 14.02 -16.45
CA LYS A 53 -11.67 15.21 -16.92
C LYS A 53 -11.79 15.48 -18.42
N PHE A 54 -12.07 14.44 -19.21
CA PHE A 54 -12.17 14.48 -20.68
C PHE A 54 -13.58 14.75 -21.22
N LEU A 55 -14.55 15.09 -20.37
CA LEU A 55 -15.93 15.35 -20.80
C LEU A 55 -16.20 16.86 -20.85
N LEU A 56 -16.81 17.32 -21.94
CA LEU A 56 -17.39 18.66 -22.03
C LEU A 56 -18.77 18.66 -21.35
N ILE A 57 -18.95 19.60 -20.43
CA ILE A 57 -20.23 19.83 -19.76
C ILE A 57 -20.78 21.15 -20.27
N GLU A 58 -21.86 21.10 -21.06
CA GLU A 58 -22.64 22.28 -21.41
C GLU A 58 -23.86 22.39 -20.48
N ASN A 59 -24.40 23.62 -20.38
CA ASN A 59 -25.34 24.06 -19.35
C ASN A 59 -26.48 23.04 -19.05
N LYS A 60 -26.72 22.82 -17.74
CA LYS A 60 -27.72 21.92 -17.12
C LYS A 60 -27.47 20.42 -17.30
N ASN A 61 -26.33 19.93 -16.79
CA ASN A 61 -26.06 18.50 -16.52
C ASN A 61 -26.19 17.55 -17.74
N LYS A 62 -26.24 18.06 -18.96
CA LYS A 62 -26.14 17.24 -20.18
C LYS A 62 -24.68 17.15 -20.59
N ILE A 63 -24.16 15.94 -20.51
CA ILE A 63 -22.82 15.58 -20.98
C ILE A 63 -22.98 15.26 -22.46
N THR A 64 -22.48 16.13 -23.33
CA THR A 64 -22.78 16.04 -24.76
C THR A 64 -21.63 15.45 -25.56
N LYS A 65 -20.37 15.73 -25.23
CA LYS A 65 -19.20 15.34 -26.04
C LYS A 65 -17.91 15.10 -25.24
N LEU A 66 -16.97 14.41 -25.88
CA LEU A 66 -15.59 14.29 -25.44
C LEU A 66 -14.84 15.59 -25.72
N ASP A 67 -13.94 15.99 -24.82
CA ASP A 67 -13.07 17.15 -24.95
C ASP A 67 -11.72 16.71 -25.56
N ASP A 68 -11.60 16.82 -26.88
CA ASP A 68 -10.39 16.39 -27.61
C ASP A 68 -9.18 17.28 -27.28
N GLU A 69 -9.39 18.56 -26.96
CA GLU A 69 -8.31 19.48 -26.57
C GLU A 69 -7.68 19.04 -25.26
N LYS A 70 -8.48 18.68 -24.25
CA LYS A 70 -7.96 18.15 -22.98
C LYS A 70 -7.24 16.82 -23.14
N ILE A 71 -7.65 16.01 -24.11
CA ILE A 71 -6.95 14.75 -24.42
C ILE A 71 -5.57 15.05 -24.99
N GLU A 72 -5.47 16.02 -25.89
CA GLU A 72 -4.20 16.38 -26.52
C GLU A 72 -3.23 17.01 -25.52
N VAL A 73 -3.73 17.87 -24.63
CA VAL A 73 -2.94 18.41 -23.52
C VAL A 73 -2.45 17.28 -22.60
N ASP A 74 -3.29 16.30 -22.27
CA ASP A 74 -2.90 15.18 -21.40
C ASP A 74 -1.84 14.27 -22.02
N LYS A 75 -1.83 14.10 -23.36
CA LYS A 75 -0.78 13.35 -24.08
C LYS A 75 0.60 13.96 -23.86
N GLN A 76 0.70 15.28 -23.78
CA GLN A 76 1.99 15.97 -23.59
C GLN A 76 2.63 15.67 -22.23
N PHE A 77 1.83 15.23 -21.25
CA PHE A 77 2.32 14.89 -19.91
C PHE A 77 2.62 13.40 -19.72
N ASP A 78 2.54 12.59 -20.77
CA ASP A 78 2.81 11.16 -20.69
C ASP A 78 4.24 10.87 -20.22
N GLY A 79 4.37 10.04 -19.18
CA GLY A 79 5.66 9.67 -18.63
C GLY A 79 6.30 10.71 -17.71
N LEU A 80 5.66 11.87 -17.50
CA LEU A 80 6.08 12.86 -16.51
C LEU A 80 5.49 12.53 -15.13
N LYS A 81 6.31 12.66 -14.08
CA LYS A 81 5.88 12.47 -12.69
C LYS A 81 6.37 13.64 -11.83
N GLY A 82 5.44 14.49 -11.43
CA GLY A 82 5.70 15.58 -10.48
C GLY A 82 5.57 15.12 -9.03
N TYR A 83 6.36 15.73 -8.15
CA TYR A 83 6.22 15.59 -6.69
C TYR A 83 6.00 16.97 -6.09
N ILE A 84 5.01 17.10 -5.22
CA ILE A 84 4.72 18.34 -4.48
C ILE A 84 5.22 18.11 -3.06
N THR A 85 6.21 18.88 -2.63
CA THR A 85 6.76 18.74 -1.28
C THR A 85 6.83 20.08 -0.58
N ASN A 86 6.68 20.04 0.75
CA ASN A 86 6.87 21.19 1.63
C ASN A 86 8.30 21.22 2.23
N SER A 87 9.11 20.19 1.97
CA SER A 87 10.56 20.26 2.22
C SER A 87 11.12 21.32 1.27
N GLY A 88 11.68 22.42 1.78
CA GLY A 88 12.21 23.50 0.95
C GLY A 88 13.31 23.06 -0.03
N ASN A 89 14.09 24.02 -0.53
CA ASN A 89 15.15 23.73 -1.50
C ASN A 89 16.28 22.81 -0.98
N GLN A 90 16.27 22.42 0.30
CA GLN A 90 17.34 21.69 0.97
C GLN A 90 17.44 20.20 0.62
N SER A 91 16.38 19.55 0.13
CA SER A 91 16.43 18.12 -0.23
C SER A 91 16.70 17.91 -1.72
N SER A 92 17.56 16.95 -2.04
CA SER A 92 17.81 16.56 -3.43
C SER A 92 16.56 15.91 -4.04
N PHE A 93 16.38 16.01 -5.36
CA PHE A 93 15.26 15.36 -6.05
C PHE A 93 15.22 13.84 -5.81
N LYS A 94 16.40 13.22 -5.72
CA LYS A 94 16.54 11.77 -5.47
C LYS A 94 16.03 11.40 -4.08
N GLU A 95 16.39 12.15 -3.05
CA GLU A 95 15.89 11.94 -1.68
C GLU A 95 14.37 12.06 -1.60
N ILE A 96 13.79 13.06 -2.25
CA ILE A 96 12.33 13.23 -2.29
C ILE A 96 11.69 11.99 -2.91
N ILE A 97 12.20 11.53 -4.06
CA ILE A 97 11.70 10.32 -4.72
C ILE A 97 11.81 9.10 -3.81
N ASP A 98 12.94 8.91 -3.12
CA ASP A 98 13.17 7.77 -2.24
C ASP A 98 12.28 7.80 -0.99
N GLN A 99 12.02 8.99 -0.43
CA GLN A 99 11.05 9.18 0.64
C GLN A 99 9.63 8.83 0.19
N TYR A 100 9.23 9.30 -1.00
CA TYR A 100 7.93 8.92 -1.59
C TYR A 100 7.84 7.44 -1.88
N HIS A 101 8.95 6.78 -2.27
CA HIS A 101 8.98 5.33 -2.36
C HIS A 101 8.73 4.72 -0.97
N ASN A 102 9.36 5.20 0.10
CA ASN A 102 9.14 4.65 1.44
C ASN A 102 7.68 4.71 1.93
N LEU A 103 6.80 5.53 1.32
CA LEU A 103 5.37 5.54 1.62
C LEU A 103 4.71 4.16 1.45
N TRP A 104 5.18 3.34 0.52
CA TRP A 104 4.65 1.97 0.34
C TRP A 104 4.86 1.12 1.61
N LYS A 105 5.91 1.38 2.40
CA LYS A 105 6.18 0.67 3.66
C LYS A 105 5.09 0.96 4.68
N VAL A 106 4.63 2.22 4.72
CA VAL A 106 3.52 2.66 5.56
C VAL A 106 2.22 2.00 5.12
N GLU A 107 1.95 1.94 3.81
CA GLU A 107 0.79 1.22 3.27
C GLU A 107 0.82 -0.27 3.60
N LYS A 108 1.99 -0.94 3.45
CA LYS A 108 2.18 -2.34 3.85
C LYS A 108 1.86 -2.53 5.33
N ALA A 109 2.38 -1.66 6.20
CA ALA A 109 2.11 -1.69 7.63
C ALA A 109 0.61 -1.55 7.95
N PHE A 110 -0.09 -0.62 7.30
CA PHE A 110 -1.54 -0.48 7.44
C PHE A 110 -2.32 -1.69 6.91
N ARG A 111 -1.86 -2.32 5.83
CA ARG A 111 -2.48 -3.53 5.27
C ARG A 111 -2.35 -4.70 6.23
N MET A 112 -1.15 -4.99 6.70
CA MET A 112 -0.87 -6.06 7.68
C MET A 112 -1.61 -5.83 8.99
N SER A 113 -1.65 -4.59 9.47
CA SER A 113 -2.43 -4.23 10.65
C SER A 113 -3.92 -4.57 10.50
N LYS A 114 -4.48 -4.37 9.31
CA LYS A 114 -5.89 -4.63 9.02
C LYS A 114 -6.23 -6.09 8.79
N SER A 115 -5.36 -6.87 8.14
CA SER A 115 -5.57 -8.30 7.88
C SER A 115 -5.12 -9.17 9.05
N ASP A 116 -3.83 -9.11 9.36
CA ASP A 116 -3.14 -10.08 10.20
C ASP A 116 -3.39 -9.78 11.68
N LEU A 117 -3.35 -8.49 12.02
CA LEU A 117 -3.58 -8.02 13.39
C LEU A 117 -5.03 -7.61 13.67
N ARG A 118 -5.92 -7.76 12.68
CA ARG A 118 -7.35 -7.42 12.76
C ARG A 118 -7.62 -6.09 13.47
N ALA A 119 -6.85 -5.06 13.13
CA ALA A 119 -6.91 -3.77 13.81
C ALA A 119 -8.25 -3.03 13.66
N ARG A 120 -9.16 -3.50 12.80
CA ARG A 120 -10.52 -2.96 12.73
C ARG A 120 -11.32 -3.44 13.95
N PRO A 121 -11.67 -2.56 14.90
CA PRO A 121 -12.42 -2.96 16.08
C PRO A 121 -13.91 -3.10 15.70
N ILE A 122 -14.29 -4.21 15.07
CA ILE A 122 -15.67 -4.44 14.60
C ILE A 122 -16.61 -4.68 15.79
N PHE A 123 -16.10 -5.27 16.88
CA PHE A 123 -16.91 -5.73 18.02
C PHE A 123 -16.70 -4.92 19.30
N HIS A 124 -15.98 -3.79 19.25
CA HIS A 124 -15.75 -2.95 20.43
C HIS A 124 -16.59 -1.68 20.35
N GLN A 125 -17.40 -1.43 21.37
CA GLN A 125 -18.25 -0.23 21.47
C GLN A 125 -17.69 0.80 22.47
N ASP A 126 -16.97 0.34 23.49
CA ASP A 126 -16.33 1.21 24.48
C ASP A 126 -15.02 1.82 23.94
N THR A 127 -14.91 3.14 24.04
CA THR A 127 -13.73 3.92 23.65
C THR A 127 -12.44 3.44 24.30
N LYS A 128 -12.49 2.98 25.57
CA LYS A 128 -11.31 2.47 26.27
C LYS A 128 -10.80 1.19 25.64
N ARG A 129 -11.71 0.26 25.30
CA ARG A 129 -11.38 -1.00 24.64
C ARG A 129 -10.85 -0.80 23.23
N ILE A 130 -11.44 0.14 22.48
CA ILE A 130 -10.95 0.52 21.14
C ILE A 130 -9.50 1.02 21.22
N LYS A 131 -9.20 1.93 22.16
CA LYS A 131 -7.83 2.45 22.34
C LYS A 131 -6.85 1.33 22.71
N SER A 132 -7.20 0.46 23.66
CA SER A 132 -6.34 -0.66 24.04
C SER A 132 -6.09 -1.63 22.88
N HIS A 133 -7.12 -1.97 22.08
CA HIS A 133 -6.97 -2.80 20.88
C HIS A 133 -6.00 -2.17 19.88
N MET A 134 -6.14 -0.87 19.60
CA MET A 134 -5.25 -0.15 18.69
C MET A 134 -3.80 -0.14 19.18
N VAL A 135 -3.57 0.04 20.49
CA VAL A 135 -2.24 -0.02 21.10
C VAL A 135 -1.64 -1.43 20.96
N LEU A 136 -2.41 -2.48 21.27
CA LEU A 136 -1.97 -3.85 21.10
C LEU A 136 -1.60 -4.15 19.65
N CYS A 137 -2.45 -3.78 18.68
CA CYS A 137 -2.15 -3.94 17.27
C CYS A 137 -0.87 -3.17 16.86
N PHE A 138 -0.63 -1.99 17.42
CA PHE A 138 0.59 -1.23 17.14
C PHE A 138 1.84 -1.91 17.71
N VAL A 139 1.78 -2.40 18.94
CA VAL A 139 2.89 -3.12 19.58
C VAL A 139 3.17 -4.44 18.83
N SER A 140 2.14 -5.21 18.49
CA SER A 140 2.29 -6.44 17.70
C SER A 140 2.91 -6.16 16.32
N LEU A 141 2.53 -5.06 15.67
CA LEU A 141 3.13 -4.64 14.40
C LEU A 141 4.61 -4.29 14.55
N LEU A 142 4.99 -3.62 15.64
CA LEU A 142 6.39 -3.30 15.95
C LEU A 142 7.21 -4.58 16.13
N VAL A 143 6.74 -5.51 16.96
CA VAL A 143 7.40 -6.81 17.18
C VAL A 143 7.55 -7.56 15.87
N MET A 144 6.47 -7.67 15.09
CA MET A 144 6.50 -8.33 13.78
C MET A 144 7.51 -7.67 12.82
N LYS A 145 7.64 -6.33 12.87
CA LYS A 145 8.57 -5.60 12.01
C LYS A 145 10.03 -5.82 12.41
N GLU A 146 10.33 -5.87 13.70
CA GLU A 146 11.67 -6.21 14.19
C GLU A 146 12.01 -7.67 13.90
N SER A 147 11.06 -8.60 14.07
CA SER A 147 11.23 -9.99 13.63
C SER A 147 11.51 -10.08 12.13
N GLU A 148 10.79 -9.33 11.28
CA GLU A 148 11.05 -9.27 9.84
C GLU A 148 12.49 -8.82 9.55
N LYS A 149 13.00 -7.79 10.26
CA LYS A 149 14.37 -7.30 10.09
C LYS A 149 15.41 -8.36 10.48
N ILE A 150 15.22 -9.05 11.61
CA ILE A 150 16.13 -10.09 12.09
C ILE A 150 16.16 -11.25 11.09
N LEU A 151 14.99 -11.73 10.66
CA LEU A 151 14.85 -12.83 9.70
C LEU A 151 15.42 -12.50 8.31
N ASN A 152 15.30 -11.25 7.88
CA ASN A 152 15.81 -10.81 6.58
C ASN A 152 17.34 -10.92 6.46
N ARG A 153 18.09 -11.00 7.58
CA ARG A 153 19.54 -11.26 7.56
C ARG A 153 19.91 -12.59 6.90
N LYS A 154 19.04 -13.58 7.01
CA LYS A 154 19.18 -14.91 6.39
C LYS A 154 18.14 -15.16 5.29
N LYS A 155 17.44 -14.11 4.83
CA LYS A 155 16.40 -14.16 3.78
C LYS A 155 15.20 -15.07 4.11
N TYR A 156 14.86 -15.23 5.39
CA TYR A 156 13.62 -15.91 5.79
C TYR A 156 12.43 -14.95 5.75
N THR A 157 11.27 -15.46 5.34
CA THR A 157 9.98 -14.74 5.45
C THR A 157 9.28 -15.12 6.76
N ILE A 158 8.43 -14.22 7.26
CA ILE A 158 7.67 -14.47 8.49
C ILE A 158 6.81 -15.72 8.35
N GLU A 159 6.17 -15.93 7.20
CA GLU A 159 5.29 -17.06 6.95
C GLU A 159 6.07 -18.39 7.00
N LYS A 160 7.23 -18.44 6.34
CA LYS A 160 8.09 -19.63 6.36
C LYS A 160 8.61 -19.91 7.78
N THR A 161 8.97 -18.87 8.51
CA THR A 161 9.39 -19.00 9.91
C THR A 161 8.27 -19.54 10.81
N ILE A 162 7.04 -19.04 10.67
CA ILE A 162 5.88 -19.55 11.41
C ILE A 162 5.62 -21.01 11.07
N GLU A 163 5.75 -21.41 9.80
CA GLU A 163 5.56 -22.80 9.38
C GLU A 163 6.62 -23.73 10.00
N ILE A 164 7.89 -23.33 9.98
CA ILE A 164 8.99 -24.13 10.55
C ILE A 164 8.84 -24.21 12.07
N MET A 165 8.64 -23.07 12.73
CA MET A 165 8.50 -23.02 14.19
C MET A 165 7.22 -23.68 14.68
N GLY A 166 6.14 -23.67 13.89
CA GLY A 166 4.90 -24.36 14.22
C GLY A 166 5.02 -25.89 14.21
N LYS A 167 6.04 -26.45 13.54
CA LYS A 167 6.37 -27.89 13.58
C LYS A 167 7.17 -28.26 14.83
N VAL A 168 7.75 -27.27 15.52
CA VAL A 168 8.46 -27.47 16.77
C VAL A 168 7.45 -27.47 17.90
N GLY A 169 7.25 -28.62 18.52
CA GLY A 169 6.39 -28.76 19.69
C GLY A 169 6.77 -29.96 20.52
N GLU A 170 6.43 -29.90 21.79
CA GLU A 170 6.47 -31.04 22.71
C GLU A 170 5.03 -31.47 22.95
N GLY A 171 4.78 -32.77 22.87
CA GLY A 171 3.45 -33.35 23.12
C GLY A 171 3.53 -34.58 24.01
N GLU A 172 2.39 -35.01 24.54
CA GLU A 172 2.25 -36.33 25.16
C GLU A 172 1.32 -37.18 24.30
N ILE A 173 1.80 -38.35 23.85
CA ILE A 173 0.94 -39.35 23.22
C ILE A 173 0.53 -40.36 24.28
N ARG A 174 -0.77 -40.62 24.39
CA ARG A 174 -1.32 -41.74 25.18
C ARG A 174 -1.58 -42.94 24.28
N ILE A 175 -0.92 -44.06 24.55
CA ILE A 175 -1.22 -45.36 23.94
C ILE A 175 -1.66 -46.28 25.08
N GLY A 176 -2.98 -46.51 25.19
CA GLY A 176 -3.55 -47.22 26.34
C GLY A 176 -3.37 -46.44 27.64
N ASN A 177 -2.77 -47.07 28.66
CA ASN A 177 -2.45 -46.44 29.95
C ASN A 177 -1.07 -45.77 29.99
N THR A 178 -0.26 -45.94 28.95
CA THR A 178 1.11 -45.42 28.92
C THR A 178 1.12 -44.04 28.28
N LYS A 179 1.73 -43.07 28.97
CA LYS A 179 2.05 -41.75 28.43
C LYS A 179 3.48 -41.77 27.91
N MET A 180 3.69 -41.34 26.67
CA MET A 180 5.03 -41.17 26.10
C MET A 180 5.20 -39.73 25.63
N PRO A 181 6.31 -39.07 25.96
CA PRO A 181 6.62 -37.76 25.40
C PRO A 181 6.89 -37.88 23.89
N LEU A 182 6.30 -36.99 23.13
CA LEU A 182 6.62 -36.73 21.73
C LEU A 182 7.56 -35.52 21.70
N GLU A 183 8.85 -35.78 21.65
CA GLU A 183 9.85 -34.75 21.40
C GLU A 183 10.00 -34.59 19.89
N SER A 184 9.67 -33.40 19.37
CA SER A 184 9.96 -33.07 17.98
C SER A 184 11.44 -32.72 17.87
N GLU A 185 12.23 -33.50 17.13
CA GLU A 185 13.62 -33.13 16.86
C GLU A 185 13.65 -31.76 16.15
N LEU A 186 14.38 -30.82 16.75
CA LEU A 186 14.58 -29.49 16.17
C LEU A 186 15.39 -29.62 14.87
N ASP A 187 14.71 -29.40 13.75
CA ASP A 187 15.33 -29.32 12.43
C ASP A 187 16.43 -28.24 12.41
N GLN A 188 17.44 -28.42 11.56
CA GLN A 188 18.58 -27.51 11.48
C GLN A 188 18.14 -26.10 11.09
N GLU A 189 17.12 -25.96 10.24
CA GLU A 189 16.53 -24.65 9.90
C GLU A 189 15.90 -23.96 11.13
N ALA A 190 15.23 -24.71 12.01
CA ALA A 190 14.63 -24.16 13.22
C ALA A 190 15.70 -23.67 14.21
N LYS A 191 16.78 -24.44 14.38
CA LYS A 191 17.94 -24.04 15.20
C LYS A 191 18.61 -22.77 14.67
N ASP A 192 18.75 -22.67 13.35
CA ASP A 192 19.36 -21.50 12.71
C ASP A 192 18.51 -20.25 12.89
N ILE A 193 17.18 -20.36 12.79
CA ILE A 193 16.26 -19.27 13.10
C ILE A 193 16.36 -18.86 14.58
N LEU A 194 16.39 -19.81 15.51
CA LEU A 194 16.48 -19.53 16.94
C LEU A 194 17.76 -18.75 17.29
N LYS A 195 18.90 -19.13 16.69
CA LYS A 195 20.18 -18.43 16.87
C LYS A 195 20.13 -16.96 16.42
N LEU A 196 19.29 -16.62 15.43
CA LEU A 196 19.14 -15.23 14.99
C LEU A 196 18.51 -14.34 16.06
N PHE A 197 17.67 -14.88 16.93
CA PHE A 197 17.01 -14.14 18.01
C PHE A 197 17.82 -14.15 19.32
N LEU A 198 18.66 -15.16 19.55
CA LEU A 198 19.51 -15.26 20.75
C LEU A 198 20.76 -14.37 20.71
N GLY A 199 21.24 -13.99 19.53
CA GLY A 199 22.41 -13.12 19.35
C GLY A 199 22.10 -11.62 19.36
N HIS A 200 20.96 -11.23 19.92
CA HIS A 200 20.40 -9.88 19.87
C HIS A 200 20.12 -9.27 21.23
#